data_AF-A0A9E6EFI8-F1
#
_entry.id   AF-A0A9E6EFI8-F1
#
_cell.length_a   1.000
_cell.length_b   1.000
_cell.length_c   1.000
_cell.angle_alpha   90.00
_cell.angle_beta   90.00
_cell.angle_gamma   90.00
#
_symmetry.space_group_name_H-M   'P 1'
#
loop_
_entity.id
_entity.type
_entity.pdbx_description
1 polymer ?
#
loop_
_entity_poly.entity_id
_entity_poly.type
_entity_poly.pdbx_seq_one_letter_code
_entity_poly.pdbx_strand_id
1 'polypeptide(L)'
;YRRSIKYMLMASLPLALGVAALAHRFIDILYGPAYGACAPALLVLMWCLVLIAVNSINAPYLIVMGRQKVISLLLLTSMCLNIGLNFYAIPRFGILGAAWVTLISEIFNAFLFSLILAKPLALEFKMLRYTLVPIAAGGTMYAFLRWVLGWDLGFQIVSGAVVYAGMIWLLRGFDEVDRELFGRVLRPTSTGTMKIT
;
A
#
# COMPACT_ATOMS: atom_id res chain seq x y z
N TYR A 1 -10.94 6.65 -8.94
CA TYR A 1 -9.48 6.90 -8.88
C TYR A 1 -9.03 7.47 -7.54
N ARG A 2 -9.27 8.75 -7.21
CA ARG A 2 -8.76 9.37 -5.97
C ARG A 2 -9.13 8.60 -4.68
N ARG A 3 -10.39 8.15 -4.56
CA ARG A 3 -10.84 7.34 -3.42
C ARG A 3 -10.20 5.95 -3.36
N SER A 4 -10.01 5.32 -4.52
CA SER A 4 -9.30 4.05 -4.60
C SER A 4 -7.89 4.21 -4.03
N ILE A 5 -7.16 5.25 -4.43
CA ILE A 5 -5.81 5.54 -3.90
C ILE A 5 -5.86 5.79 -2.40
N LYS A 6 -6.80 6.62 -1.93
CA LYS A 6 -7.02 6.89 -0.51
C LYS A 6 -7.16 5.59 0.29
N TYR A 7 -8.06 4.68 -0.10
CA TYR A 7 -8.28 3.43 0.62
C TYR A 7 -7.11 2.45 0.50
N MET A 8 -6.46 2.36 -0.67
CA MET A 8 -5.28 1.52 -0.82
C MET A 8 -4.13 1.98 0.07
N LEU A 9 -3.91 3.29 0.20
CA LEU A 9 -2.92 3.83 1.14
C LEU A 9 -3.33 3.62 2.60
N MET A 10 -4.62 3.80 2.94
CA MET A 10 -5.14 3.52 4.28
C MET A 10 -5.01 2.04 4.67
N ALA A 11 -4.97 1.12 3.70
CA ALA A 11 -4.76 -0.30 3.97
C ALA A 11 -3.29 -0.70 3.94
N SER A 12 -2.52 -0.26 2.93
CA SER A 12 -1.15 -0.72 2.70
C SER A 12 -0.14 -0.12 3.68
N LEU A 13 -0.29 1.14 4.09
CA LEU A 13 0.63 1.80 5.03
C LEU A 13 0.67 1.16 6.43
N PRO A 14 -0.47 0.90 7.12
CA PRO A 14 -0.42 0.25 8.42
C PRO A 14 0.12 -1.19 8.33
N LEU A 15 -0.15 -1.89 7.23
CA LEU A 15 0.42 -3.22 7.00
C LEU A 15 1.94 -3.14 6.85
N ALA A 16 2.43 -2.27 5.96
CA ALA A 16 3.86 -2.09 5.72
C ALA A 16 4.60 -1.66 6.99
N LEU A 17 4.08 -0.66 7.71
CA LEU A 17 4.72 -0.11 8.90
C LEU A 17 4.58 -1.05 10.12
N GLY A 18 3.44 -1.72 10.27
CA GLY A 18 3.23 -2.71 11.34
C GLY A 18 4.16 -3.91 11.18
N VAL A 19 4.27 -4.46 9.97
CA VAL A 19 5.22 -5.53 9.68
C VAL A 19 6.65 -5.03 9.83
N ALA A 20 6.98 -3.82 9.38
CA ALA A 20 8.32 -3.27 9.55
C ALA A 20 8.71 -3.10 11.03
N ALA A 21 7.80 -2.62 11.88
CA ALA A 21 8.05 -2.44 13.31
C ALA A 21 8.34 -3.77 14.03
N LEU A 22 7.70 -4.85 13.55
CA LEU A 22 7.70 -6.18 14.15
C LEU A 22 8.48 -7.21 13.33
N ALA A 23 9.25 -6.77 12.31
CA ALA A 23 9.82 -7.65 11.29
C ALA A 23 10.66 -8.80 11.87
N HIS A 24 11.53 -8.50 12.83
CA HIS A 24 12.40 -9.51 13.45
C HIS A 24 11.59 -10.52 14.26
N ARG A 25 10.63 -10.04 15.06
CA ARG A 25 9.73 -10.91 15.83
C ARG A 25 8.88 -11.82 14.94
N PHE A 26 8.33 -11.28 13.84
CA PHE A 26 7.58 -12.09 12.89
C PHE A 26 8.44 -13.18 12.25
N ILE A 27 9.67 -12.84 11.85
CA ILE A 27 10.59 -13.81 11.27
C ILE A 27 10.97 -14.88 12.28
N ASP A 28 11.33 -14.48 13.50
CA ASP A 28 11.75 -15.41 14.55
C ASP A 28 10.62 -16.38 14.94
N ILE A 29 9.37 -15.92 14.98
CA ILE A 29 8.22 -16.75 15.35
C ILE A 29 7.79 -17.67 14.20
N LEU A 30 7.78 -17.18 12.96
CA LEU A 30 7.26 -17.93 11.81
C LEU A 30 8.30 -18.88 11.20
N TYR A 31 9.56 -18.46 11.18
CA TYR A 31 10.65 -19.17 10.48
C TYR A 31 11.78 -19.58 11.41
N GLY A 32 11.91 -18.95 12.58
CA GLY A 32 12.97 -19.23 13.55
C GLY A 32 14.16 -18.28 13.42
N PRO A 33 15.01 -18.19 14.46
CA PRO A 33 16.13 -17.24 14.52
C PRO A 33 17.16 -17.38 13.39
N ALA A 34 17.27 -18.57 12.79
CA ALA A 34 18.16 -18.84 11.66
C ALA A 34 17.84 -17.97 10.42
N TYR A 35 16.61 -17.45 10.32
CA TYR A 35 16.16 -16.61 9.21
C TYR A 35 16.26 -15.10 9.49
N GLY A 36 16.85 -14.69 10.61
CA GLY A 36 17.02 -13.27 10.96
C GLY A 36 17.69 -12.44 9.85
N ALA A 37 18.58 -13.06 9.06
CA ALA A 37 19.22 -12.44 7.90
C ALA A 37 18.24 -12.00 6.78
N CYS A 38 17.00 -12.49 6.78
CA CYS A 38 15.95 -12.09 5.83
C CYS A 38 15.25 -10.77 6.22
N ALA A 39 15.41 -10.30 7.46
CA ALA A 39 14.71 -9.12 7.94
C ALA A 39 14.96 -7.86 7.11
N PRO A 40 16.20 -7.54 6.68
CA PRO A 40 16.43 -6.39 5.81
C PRO A 40 15.68 -6.48 4.48
N ALA A 41 15.60 -7.67 3.87
CA ALA A 41 14.87 -7.88 2.63
C ALA A 41 13.36 -7.68 2.84
N LEU A 42 12.80 -8.18 3.95
CA LEU A 42 11.40 -7.96 4.32
C LEU A 42 11.08 -6.46 4.47
N LEU A 43 11.96 -5.69 5.12
CA LEU A 43 11.78 -4.24 5.28
C LEU A 43 11.72 -3.50 3.94
N VAL A 44 12.57 -3.88 2.97
CA VAL A 44 12.53 -3.33 1.61
C VAL A 44 11.21 -3.69 0.91
N LEU A 45 10.76 -4.94 1.05
CA LEU A 45 9.51 -5.41 0.45
C LEU A 45 8.26 -4.75 1.08
N MET A 46 8.30 -4.31 2.33
CA MET A 46 7.19 -3.54 2.91
C MET A 46 6.99 -2.19 2.24
N TRP A 47 8.05 -1.51 1.81
CA TRP A 47 7.91 -0.32 0.98
C TRP A 47 7.39 -0.66 -0.43
N CYS A 48 7.81 -1.80 -0.97
CA CYS A 48 7.31 -2.31 -2.24
C CYS A 48 5.80 -2.56 -2.19
N LEU A 49 5.27 -3.11 -1.08
CA LEU A 49 3.84 -3.34 -0.87
C LEU A 49 3.01 -2.07 -1.05
N VAL A 50 3.48 -0.94 -0.51
CA VAL A 50 2.78 0.36 -0.62
C VAL A 50 2.72 0.82 -2.08
N LEU A 51 3.83 0.67 -2.82
CA LEU A 51 3.88 1.05 -4.24
C LEU A 51 3.01 0.15 -5.12
N ILE A 52 3.05 -1.17 -4.90
CA ILE A 52 2.18 -2.13 -5.59
C ILE A 52 0.71 -1.77 -5.38
N ALA A 53 0.32 -1.43 -4.15
CA ALA A 53 -1.05 -1.03 -3.84
C ALA A 53 -1.48 0.21 -4.65
N VAL A 54 -0.60 1.19 -4.84
CA VAL A 54 -0.87 2.37 -5.69
C VAL A 54 -0.93 1.98 -7.17
N ASN A 55 0.06 1.22 -7.65
CA ASN A 55 0.17 0.79 -9.05
C ASN A 55 -1.00 -0.13 -9.47
N SER A 56 -1.57 -0.88 -8.53
CA SER A 56 -2.77 -1.71 -8.74
C SER A 56 -4.02 -0.91 -9.15
N ILE A 57 -4.03 0.40 -8.90
CA ILE A 57 -5.11 1.31 -9.33
C ILE A 57 -4.75 1.99 -10.65
N ASN A 58 -3.48 2.34 -10.82
CA ASN A 58 -3.00 3.07 -11.99
C ASN A 58 -3.22 2.27 -13.28
N ALA A 59 -2.91 0.97 -13.27
CA ALA A 59 -3.06 0.12 -14.44
C ALA A 59 -4.54 -0.02 -14.88
N PRO A 60 -5.49 -0.47 -14.04
CA PRO A 60 -6.91 -0.53 -14.42
C PRO A 60 -7.49 0.82 -14.85
N TYR A 61 -7.05 1.92 -14.24
CA TYR A 61 -7.51 3.25 -14.63
C TYR A 61 -7.13 3.60 -16.07
N LEU A 62 -5.91 3.26 -16.50
CA LEU A 62 -5.48 3.43 -17.88
C LEU A 62 -6.23 2.50 -18.86
N ILE A 63 -6.63 1.30 -18.42
CA ILE A 63 -7.46 0.39 -19.24
C ILE A 63 -8.81 1.04 -19.53
N VAL A 64 -9.46 1.58 -18.49
CA VAL A 64 -10.76 2.28 -18.61
C VAL A 64 -10.65 3.51 -19.52
N MET A 65 -9.51 4.19 -19.55
CA MET A 65 -9.25 5.31 -20.49
C MET A 65 -8.90 4.85 -21.92
N GLY A 66 -9.02 3.56 -22.25
CA GLY A 66 -8.71 3.01 -23.58
C GLY A 66 -7.21 2.95 -23.90
N ARG A 67 -6.32 3.07 -22.91
CA ARG A 67 -4.86 3.11 -23.10
C ARG A 67 -4.18 1.76 -22.90
N GLN A 68 -4.81 0.67 -23.31
CA GLN A 68 -4.30 -0.68 -23.10
C GLN A 68 -2.91 -0.91 -23.73
N LYS A 69 -2.67 -0.40 -24.95
CA LYS A 69 -1.35 -0.49 -25.61
C LYS A 69 -0.22 0.15 -24.78
N VAL A 70 -0.52 1.29 -24.14
CA VAL A 70 0.45 2.00 -23.30
C VAL A 70 0.80 1.18 -22.06
N ILE A 71 -0.19 0.55 -21.43
CA ILE A 71 0.03 -0.34 -20.28
C ILE A 71 0.86 -1.54 -20.68
N SER A 72 0.54 -2.20 -21.80
CA SER A 72 1.30 -3.36 -22.26
C SER A 72 2.78 -3.02 -22.46
N LEU A 73 3.07 -1.87 -23.06
CA LEU A 73 4.45 -1.40 -23.24
C LEU A 73 5.13 -1.11 -21.89
N LEU A 74 4.42 -0.47 -20.95
CA LEU A 74 4.94 -0.14 -19.62
C LEU A 74 5.24 -1.40 -18.80
N LEU A 75 4.35 -2.40 -18.82
CA LEU A 75 4.57 -3.66 -18.14
C LEU A 75 5.73 -4.45 -18.77
N LEU A 76 5.85 -4.41 -20.10
CA LEU A 76 6.95 -5.05 -20.80
C LEU A 76 8.30 -4.41 -20.44
N THR A 77 8.40 -3.08 -20.45
CA THR A 77 9.64 -2.38 -20.08
C THR A 77 10.01 -2.65 -18.63
N SER A 78 9.03 -2.68 -17.73
CA SER A 78 9.25 -2.95 -16.30
C SER A 78 9.65 -4.40 -16.04
N MET A 79 9.09 -5.36 -16.79
CA MET A 79 9.52 -6.76 -16.76
C MET A 79 10.97 -6.90 -17.21
N CYS A 80 11.35 -6.26 -18.33
CA CYS A 80 12.74 -6.28 -18.82
C CYS A 80 13.71 -5.66 -17.80
N LEU A 81 13.34 -4.53 -17.20
CA LEU A 81 14.10 -3.88 -16.13
C LEU A 81 14.26 -4.84 -14.94
N ASN A 82 13.16 -5.45 -14.47
CA ASN A 82 13.15 -6.33 -13.32
C ASN A 82 14.04 -7.56 -13.55
N ILE A 83 13.89 -8.24 -14.69
CA ILE A 83 14.71 -9.42 -15.04
C ILE A 83 16.18 -9.03 -15.19
N GLY A 84 16.47 -7.95 -15.93
CA GLY A 84 17.84 -7.50 -16.19
C GLY A 84 18.57 -7.12 -14.90
N LEU A 85 17.92 -6.36 -14.02
CA LEU A 85 18.48 -5.99 -12.73
C LEU A 85 18.61 -7.20 -11.79
N ASN A 86 17.64 -8.13 -11.79
CA ASN A 86 17.72 -9.34 -10.97
C ASN A 86 18.90 -10.23 -11.37
N PHE A 87 19.16 -10.37 -12.68
CA PHE A 87 20.31 -11.13 -13.17
C PHE A 87 21.65 -10.57 -12.64
N TYR A 88 21.75 -9.25 -12.45
CA TYR A 88 22.93 -8.60 -11.88
C TYR A 88 22.96 -8.64 -10.34
N ALA A 89 21.82 -8.39 -9.69
CA ALA A 89 21.76 -8.14 -8.25
C ALA A 89 21.72 -9.42 -7.41
N ILE A 90 21.05 -10.48 -7.88
CA ILE A 90 20.92 -11.74 -7.13
C ILE A 90 22.28 -12.40 -6.90
N PRO A 91 23.18 -12.54 -7.90
CA PRO A 91 24.48 -13.17 -7.68
C PRO A 91 25.39 -12.39 -6.70
N ARG A 92 25.21 -11.06 -6.59
CA ARG A 92 26.04 -10.19 -5.74
C ARG A 92 25.47 -9.97 -4.34
N PHE A 93 24.16 -9.86 -4.22
CA PHE A 93 23.48 -9.39 -3.01
C PHE A 93 22.38 -10.35 -2.52
N GLY A 94 22.21 -11.51 -3.18
CA GLY A 94 21.23 -12.53 -2.81
C GLY A 94 19.80 -11.99 -2.75
N ILE A 95 19.07 -12.41 -1.71
CA ILE A 95 17.66 -12.05 -1.51
C ILE A 95 17.45 -10.55 -1.25
N LEU A 96 18.41 -9.88 -0.62
CA LEU A 96 18.34 -8.43 -0.41
C LEU A 96 18.44 -7.68 -1.73
N GLY A 97 19.29 -8.16 -2.65
CA GLY A 97 19.36 -7.68 -4.03
C GLY A 97 18.02 -7.78 -4.74
N ALA A 98 17.40 -8.96 -4.69
CA ALA A 98 16.08 -9.19 -5.30
C ALA A 98 14.99 -8.25 -4.74
N ALA A 99 15.01 -8.00 -3.42
CA ALA A 99 14.08 -7.07 -2.79
C ALA A 99 14.25 -5.63 -3.32
N TRP A 100 15.49 -5.15 -3.43
CA TRP A 100 15.77 -3.83 -3.99
C TRP A 100 15.39 -3.71 -5.46
N VAL A 101 15.65 -4.74 -6.27
CA VAL A 101 15.25 -4.74 -7.69
C VAL A 101 13.73 -4.63 -7.84
N THR A 102 12.98 -5.35 -7.02
CA THR A 102 11.52 -5.26 -6.99
C THR A 102 11.07 -3.84 -6.63
N LEU A 103 11.64 -3.26 -5.57
CA LEU A 103 11.30 -1.89 -5.16
C LEU A 103 11.62 -0.87 -6.26
N ILE A 104 12.80 -0.96 -6.90
CA ILE A 104 13.20 -0.09 -8.01
C ILE A 104 12.23 -0.23 -9.19
N SER A 105 11.80 -1.46 -9.50
CA SER A 105 10.84 -1.72 -10.58
C SER A 105 9.48 -1.08 -10.29
N GLU A 106 9.02 -1.13 -9.04
CA GLU A 106 7.77 -0.50 -8.62
C GLU A 106 7.85 1.03 -8.60
N ILE A 107 9.00 1.60 -8.21
CA ILE A 107 9.26 3.05 -8.32
C ILE A 107 9.24 3.46 -9.79
N PHE A 108 9.88 2.69 -10.67
CA PHE A 108 9.88 2.94 -12.10
C PHE A 108 8.47 2.90 -12.69
N ASN A 109 7.66 1.90 -12.32
CA ASN A 109 6.24 1.82 -12.67
C ASN A 109 5.47 3.07 -12.20
N ALA A 110 5.60 3.43 -10.92
CA ALA A 110 4.90 4.56 -10.33
C ALA A 110 5.30 5.88 -11.02
N PHE A 111 6.58 6.04 -11.34
CA PHE A 111 7.09 7.18 -12.08
C PHE A 111 6.48 7.26 -13.48
N LEU A 112 6.49 6.18 -14.25
CA LEU A 112 5.90 6.16 -15.60
C LEU A 112 4.40 6.43 -15.57
N PHE A 113 3.67 5.83 -14.62
CA PHE A 113 2.26 6.14 -14.41
C PHE A 113 2.05 7.62 -14.09
N SER A 114 2.89 8.21 -13.23
CA SER A 114 2.79 9.62 -12.89
C SER A 114 2.97 10.52 -14.11
N LEU A 115 3.90 10.23 -15.02
CA LEU A 115 4.11 11.02 -16.24
C LEU A 115 2.89 10.96 -17.19
N ILE A 116 2.28 9.78 -17.32
CA ILE A 116 1.14 9.57 -18.20
C ILE A 116 -0.14 10.19 -17.62
N LEU A 117 -0.28 10.15 -16.29
CA LEU A 117 -1.45 10.62 -15.55
C LEU A 117 -1.34 12.06 -15.05
N ALA A 118 -0.16 12.69 -15.10
CA ALA A 118 0.06 14.08 -14.67
C ALA A 118 -0.78 15.09 -15.46
N LYS A 119 -0.99 14.87 -16.76
CA LYS A 119 -1.81 15.74 -17.61
C LYS A 119 -3.31 15.69 -17.25
N PRO A 120 -3.95 14.52 -17.08
CA PRO A 120 -5.36 14.43 -16.70
C PRO A 120 -5.63 14.66 -15.21
N LEU A 121 -4.63 14.59 -14.32
CA LEU A 121 -4.82 14.63 -12.88
C LEU A 121 -4.03 15.77 -12.24
N ALA A 122 -4.54 17.01 -12.36
CA ALA A 122 -4.04 18.10 -11.56
C ALA A 122 -4.07 17.73 -10.06
N LEU A 123 -2.94 17.90 -9.39
CA LEU A 123 -2.76 17.61 -7.97
C LEU A 123 -3.55 18.62 -7.14
N GLU A 124 -4.80 18.31 -6.86
CA GLU A 124 -5.63 19.08 -5.94
C GLU A 124 -5.17 18.88 -4.49
N PHE A 125 -5.30 19.93 -3.66
CA PHE A 125 -5.04 19.89 -2.20
C PHE A 125 -5.71 18.70 -1.49
N LYS A 126 -6.89 18.26 -1.96
CA LYS A 126 -7.60 17.10 -1.39
C LYS A 126 -6.80 15.80 -1.53
N MET A 127 -6.06 15.63 -2.62
CA MET A 127 -5.24 14.43 -2.85
C MET A 127 -4.03 14.38 -1.90
N LEU A 128 -3.44 15.53 -1.58
CA LEU A 128 -2.35 15.61 -0.61
C LEU A 128 -2.82 15.17 0.78
N ARG A 129 -3.99 15.64 1.23
CA ARG A 129 -4.57 15.21 2.52
C ARG A 129 -4.84 13.71 2.58
N TYR A 130 -5.32 13.10 1.49
CA TYR A 130 -5.55 11.66 1.42
C TYR A 130 -4.29 10.81 1.52
N THR A 131 -3.13 11.38 1.22
CA THR A 131 -1.83 10.73 1.38
C THR A 131 -1.23 10.99 2.76
N LEU A 132 -1.33 12.23 3.26
CA LEU A 132 -0.70 12.62 4.53
C LEU A 132 -1.36 11.98 5.77
N VAL A 133 -2.68 11.85 5.79
CA VAL A 133 -3.39 11.29 6.96
C VAL A 133 -2.99 9.82 7.23
N PRO A 134 -2.99 8.91 6.23
CA PRO A 134 -2.52 7.54 6.43
C PRO A 134 -1.04 7.45 6.83
N ILE A 135 -0.18 8.32 6.28
CA ILE A 135 1.25 8.38 6.63
C ILE A 135 1.41 8.79 8.09
N ALA A 136 0.72 9.85 8.53
CA ALA A 136 0.78 10.32 9.91
C ALA A 136 0.26 9.24 10.88
N ALA A 137 -0.90 8.66 10.60
CA ALA A 137 -1.48 7.60 11.44
C ALA A 137 -0.58 6.36 11.49
N GLY A 138 -0.01 5.94 10.35
CA GLY A 138 0.91 4.82 10.27
C GLY A 138 2.23 5.10 11.00
N GLY A 139 2.77 6.32 10.89
CA GLY A 139 3.96 6.74 11.61
C GLY A 139 3.75 6.76 13.13
N THR A 140 2.60 7.23 13.60
CA THR A 140 2.24 7.16 15.03
C THR A 140 2.09 5.72 15.51
N MET A 141 1.43 4.86 14.74
CA MET A 141 1.34 3.42 15.02
C MET A 141 2.73 2.78 15.11
N TYR A 142 3.62 3.08 14.15
CA TYR A 142 4.99 2.56 14.14
C TYR A 142 5.75 2.98 15.41
N ALA A 143 5.71 4.26 15.76
CA ALA A 143 6.37 4.78 16.96
C ALA A 143 5.84 4.10 18.23
N PHE A 144 4.51 3.93 18.32
CA PHE A 144 3.87 3.23 19.43
C PHE A 144 4.31 1.76 19.52
N LEU A 145 4.29 1.01 18.41
CA LEU A 145 4.72 -0.39 18.40
C LEU A 145 6.18 -0.56 18.83
N ARG A 146 7.05 0.39 18.46
CA ARG A 146 8.46 0.40 18.91
C ARG A 146 8.60 0.68 20.40
N TRP A 147 7.68 1.46 20.98
CA TRP A 147 7.67 1.74 22.43
C TRP A 147 7.21 0.54 23.26
N VAL A 148 6.19 -0.19 22.81
CA VAL A 148 5.69 -1.42 23.48
C VAL A 148 6.35 -2.70 22.97
N LEU A 149 7.55 -2.62 22.36
CA LEU A 149 8.23 -3.77 21.75
C LEU A 149 8.47 -4.92 22.73
N GLY A 150 8.61 -4.67 24.03
CA GLY A 150 8.80 -5.71 25.05
C GLY A 150 7.56 -6.52 25.42
N TRP A 151 6.37 -6.09 24.99
CA TRP A 151 5.10 -6.68 25.39
C TRP A 151 4.76 -7.91 24.52
N ASP A 152 3.70 -8.63 24.87
CA ASP A 152 3.20 -9.76 24.08
C ASP A 152 2.83 -9.34 22.64
N LEU A 153 3.07 -10.23 21.67
CA LEU A 153 2.81 -9.94 20.26
C LEU A 153 1.32 -9.73 19.98
N GLY A 154 0.44 -10.48 20.63
CA GLY A 154 -1.01 -10.31 20.50
C GLY A 154 -1.44 -8.93 20.97
N PHE A 155 -0.90 -8.46 22.10
CA PHE A 155 -1.13 -7.09 22.57
C PHE A 155 -0.64 -6.06 21.55
N GLN A 156 0.55 -6.23 20.97
CA GLN A 156 1.11 -5.32 19.97
C GLN A 156 0.22 -5.21 18.73
N ILE A 157 -0.24 -6.34 18.19
CA ILE A 157 -1.10 -6.35 16.99
C ILE A 157 -2.41 -5.61 17.25
N VAL A 158 -3.09 -5.93 18.36
CA VAL A 158 -4.38 -5.32 18.72
C VAL A 158 -4.21 -3.82 19.02
N SER A 159 -3.27 -3.47 19.89
CA SER A 159 -3.05 -2.08 20.28
C SER A 159 -2.55 -1.22 19.11
N GLY A 160 -1.70 -1.75 18.23
CA GLY A 160 -1.26 -1.07 17.01
C GLY A 160 -2.43 -0.78 16.06
N ALA A 161 -3.32 -1.75 15.84
CA ALA A 161 -4.52 -1.56 15.02
C ALA A 161 -5.45 -0.50 15.63
N VAL A 162 -5.62 -0.50 16.96
CA VAL A 162 -6.41 0.52 17.68
C VAL A 162 -5.79 1.91 17.54
N VAL A 163 -4.48 2.04 17.70
CA VAL A 163 -3.77 3.33 17.54
C VAL A 163 -3.93 3.86 16.12
N TYR A 164 -3.77 2.99 15.12
CA TYR A 164 -3.95 3.39 13.73
C TYR A 164 -5.39 3.85 13.45
N ALA A 165 -6.38 3.06 13.84
CA ALA A 165 -7.80 3.40 13.65
C ALA A 165 -8.18 4.69 14.39
N GLY A 166 -7.69 4.86 15.63
CA GLY A 166 -7.89 6.06 16.43
C GLY A 166 -7.29 7.30 15.77
N MET A 167 -6.07 7.20 15.22
CA MET A 167 -5.43 8.31 14.50
C MET A 167 -6.13 8.65 13.19
N ILE A 168 -6.59 7.65 12.43
CA ILE A 168 -7.41 7.89 11.24
C ILE A 168 -8.71 8.62 11.60
N TRP A 169 -9.36 8.25 12.69
CA TRP A 169 -10.57 8.92 13.16
C TRP A 169 -10.28 10.35 13.63
N LEU A 170 -9.23 10.55 14.44
CA LEU A 170 -8.81 11.84 14.97
C LEU A 170 -8.45 12.84 13.86
N LEU A 171 -7.69 12.39 12.86
CA LEU A 171 -7.29 13.19 11.70
C LEU A 171 -8.43 13.37 10.67
N ARG A 172 -9.64 12.87 10.98
CA ARG A 172 -10.81 12.90 10.11
C ARG A 172 -10.49 12.34 8.73
N GLY A 173 -9.90 11.15 8.70
CA GLY A 173 -9.51 10.47 7.48
C GLY A 173 -10.68 10.13 6.56
N PHE A 174 -11.90 10.04 7.10
CA PHE A 174 -13.14 9.82 6.33
C PHE A 174 -13.92 11.12 6.10
N ASP A 175 -14.27 11.39 4.85
CA ASP A 175 -15.05 12.57 4.44
C ASP A 175 -16.57 12.27 4.48
N GLU A 176 -17.40 13.28 4.26
CA GLU A 176 -18.87 13.15 4.22
C GLU A 176 -19.34 12.10 3.21
N VAL A 177 -18.71 12.06 2.03
CA VAL A 177 -19.11 11.08 1.01
C VAL A 177 -18.70 9.65 1.37
N ASP A 178 -17.67 9.47 2.20
CA ASP A 178 -17.34 8.13 2.71
C ASP A 178 -18.47 7.65 3.64
N ARG A 179 -19.01 8.54 4.47
CA ARG A 179 -20.14 8.22 5.36
C ARG A 179 -21.41 7.88 4.59
N GLU A 180 -21.69 8.60 3.50
CA GLU A 180 -22.82 8.26 2.62
C GLU A 180 -22.66 6.88 1.96
N LEU A 181 -21.45 6.55 1.49
CA LEU A 181 -21.16 5.24 0.89
C LEU A 181 -21.37 4.11 1.91
N PHE A 182 -20.85 4.26 3.13
CA PHE A 182 -21.07 3.29 4.20
C PHE A 182 -22.56 3.18 4.56
N GLY A 183 -23.27 4.29 4.59
CA GLY A 183 -24.72 4.32 4.82
C GLY A 183 -25.50 3.52 3.77
N ARG A 184 -25.12 3.60 2.49
CA ARG A 184 -25.75 2.83 1.40
C ARG A 184 -25.46 1.33 1.46
N VAL A 185 -24.26 0.94 1.90
CA VAL A 185 -23.89 -0.47 2.06
C VAL A 185 -24.60 -1.10 3.26
N LEU A 186 -24.69 -0.38 4.38
CA LEU A 186 -25.32 -0.86 5.61
C LEU A 186 -26.85 -0.79 5.58
N ARG A 187 -27.42 0.08 4.74
CA ARG A 187 -28.85 0.15 4.46
C ARG A 187 -29.06 -0.13 2.97
N PRO A 188 -28.98 -1.39 2.52
CA PRO A 188 -29.34 -1.70 1.15
C PRO A 188 -30.81 -1.34 1.02
N THR A 189 -31.10 -0.29 0.25
CA THR A 189 -32.45 0.17 -0.01
C THR A 189 -33.26 -1.03 -0.47
N SER A 190 -34.32 -1.38 0.28
CA SER A 190 -35.26 -2.41 -0.15
C SER A 190 -35.75 -2.03 -1.54
N THR A 191 -35.43 -2.87 -2.51
CA THR A 191 -35.82 -2.73 -3.90
C THR A 191 -37.35 -2.55 -3.96
N GLY A 192 -37.79 -1.33 -4.25
CA GLY A 192 -39.16 -1.08 -4.66
C GLY A 192 -39.40 -1.85 -5.96
N THR A 193 -40.27 -2.84 -5.89
CA THR A 193 -40.82 -3.61 -7.01
C THR A 193 -41.06 -2.74 -8.24
N MET A 194 -40.23 -2.91 -9.26
CA MET A 194 -40.53 -2.49 -10.62
C MET A 194 -41.63 -3.45 -11.12
N LYS A 195 -42.89 -3.08 -10.91
CA LYS A 195 -44.03 -3.72 -11.58
C LYS A 195 -43.91 -3.38 -13.06
N ILE A 196 -43.42 -4.34 -13.84
CA ILE A 196 -43.67 -4.39 -15.28
C ILE A 196 -45.01 -5.15 -15.38
N THR A 197 -46.06 -4.42 -15.72
CA THR A 197 -47.35 -4.96 -16.16
C THR A 197 -47.61 -4.39 -17.54
#